data_AF-A0A7K0X709-F1
#
_entry.id   AF-A0A7K0X709-F1
#
_cell.length_a   1.000
_cell.length_b   1.000
_cell.length_c   1.000
_cell.angle_alpha   90.00
_cell.angle_beta   90.00
_cell.angle_gamma   90.00
#
_symmetry.space_group_name_H-M   'P 1'
#
loop_
_entity.id
_entity.type
_entity.pdbx_description
1 polymer ?
#
loop_
_entity_poly.entity_id
_entity_poly.type
_entity_poly.pdbx_seq_one_letter_code
_entity_poly.pdbx_strand_id
1 'polypeptide(L)'
;MSTDRLTPRQQQILDVIDQHLNERGYPPSVREIGQAVGLTSPSSVQNHLNRLNELGYLRRDPTKPRAMEVRYDPNSGASGERRPFRHVPLVGDVAAGTDVLAEQNVEEIMPVPTDLCGDGELFMLRVRGDSMIEAGIFDGDYIVAKAGTNVSKGDIVVVGIPGDEATVKTWTRDGDT
;
A
#
# COMPACT_ATOMS: atom_id res chain seq x y z
N MET A 1 16.37 -12.45 24.41
CA MET A 1 16.32 -11.16 23.71
C MET A 1 15.49 -10.22 24.56
N SER A 2 16.10 -9.15 25.08
CA SER A 2 15.46 -8.26 26.05
C SER A 2 14.28 -7.54 25.42
N THR A 3 13.10 -7.67 26.02
CA THR A 3 11.92 -6.84 25.73
C THR A 3 12.24 -5.42 26.19
N ASP A 4 12.97 -4.66 25.37
CA ASP A 4 13.32 -3.28 25.68
C ASP A 4 12.04 -2.44 25.55
N ARG A 5 11.43 -2.18 26.71
CA ARG A 5 10.12 -1.54 26.83
C ARG A 5 10.22 -0.10 26.33
N LEU A 6 9.47 0.23 25.28
CA LEU A 6 9.36 1.60 24.77
C LEU A 6 8.95 2.56 25.88
N THR A 7 9.63 3.71 25.95
CA THR A 7 9.18 4.81 26.80
C THR A 7 7.87 5.39 26.26
N PRO A 8 7.02 6.01 27.11
CA PRO A 8 5.79 6.66 26.64
C PRO A 8 6.04 7.69 25.53
N ARG A 9 7.21 8.36 25.57
CA ARG A 9 7.59 9.34 24.56
C ARG A 9 7.91 8.70 23.22
N GLN A 10 8.66 7.60 23.23
CA GLN A 10 8.98 6.85 22.02
C GLN A 10 7.71 6.27 21.39
N GLN A 11 6.77 5.80 22.21
CA GLN A 11 5.47 5.34 21.75
C GLN A 11 4.71 6.45 21.02
N GLN A 12 4.56 7.62 21.65
CA GLN A 12 3.92 8.78 21.02
C GLN A 12 4.56 9.19 19.69
N ILE A 13 5.88 9.09 19.59
CA ILE A 13 6.59 9.38 18.33
C ILE A 13 6.21 8.38 17.24
N LEU A 14 6.14 7.08 17.57
CA LEU A 14 5.70 6.05 16.61
C LEU A 14 4.25 6.28 16.18
N ASP A 15 3.36 6.59 17.12
CA ASP A 15 1.94 6.84 16.85
C ASP A 15 1.74 8.03 15.89
N VAL A 16 2.47 9.13 16.11
CA VAL A 16 2.43 10.31 15.23
C VAL A 16 2.89 9.99 13.81
N ILE A 17 3.95 9.17 13.68
CA ILE A 17 4.48 8.80 12.36
C ILE A 17 3.49 7.86 11.65
N ASP A 18 2.93 6.88 12.36
CA ASP A 18 1.93 5.94 11.84
C ASP A 18 0.67 6.68 11.36
N GLN A 19 0.16 7.58 12.19
CA GLN A 19 -1.00 8.41 11.84
C GLN A 19 -0.74 9.24 10.57
N HIS A 20 0.42 9.89 10.46
CA HIS A 20 0.76 10.66 9.26
C HIS A 20 0.91 9.81 8.00
N LEU A 21 1.49 8.62 8.13
CA LEU A 21 1.62 7.68 7.02
C LEU A 21 0.24 7.23 6.53
N ASN A 22 -0.67 6.92 7.44
CA ASN A 22 -2.04 6.49 7.12
C ASN A 22 -2.88 7.61 6.52
N GLU A 23 -2.79 8.83 7.06
CA GLU A 23 -3.62 9.96 6.63
C GLU A 23 -3.10 10.66 5.36
N ARG A 24 -1.77 10.70 5.15
CA ARG A 24 -1.15 11.54 4.11
C ARG A 24 -0.29 10.78 3.11
N GLY A 25 0.02 9.51 3.39
CA GLY A 25 0.91 8.70 2.55
C GLY A 25 2.40 9.06 2.64
N TYR A 26 2.80 9.94 3.57
CA TYR A 26 4.20 10.29 3.81
C TYR A 26 4.49 10.57 5.28
N PRO A 27 5.70 10.26 5.78
CA PRO A 27 6.03 10.45 7.18
C PRO A 27 6.23 11.93 7.52
N PRO A 28 5.96 12.35 8.78
CA PRO A 28 6.15 13.72 9.21
C PRO A 28 7.64 14.06 9.31
N SER A 29 7.96 15.34 9.18
CA SER A 29 9.30 15.88 9.40
C SER A 29 9.68 15.87 10.90
N VAL A 30 10.98 15.97 11.18
CA VAL A 30 11.51 16.08 12.55
C VAL A 30 10.86 17.24 13.33
N ARG A 31 10.57 18.35 12.64
CA ARG A 31 9.91 19.51 13.26
C ARG A 31 8.44 19.24 13.59
N GLU A 32 7.71 18.59 12.68
CA GLU A 32 6.31 18.21 12.88
C GLU A 32 6.17 17.18 14.02
N ILE A 33 7.06 16.20 14.08
CA ILE A 33 7.11 15.23 15.19
C ILE A 33 7.35 15.95 16.52
N GLY A 34 8.32 16.87 16.56
CA GLY A 34 8.61 17.66 17.76
C GLY A 34 7.40 18.46 18.23
N GLN A 35 6.70 19.13 17.30
CA GLN A 35 5.48 19.87 17.61
C GLN A 35 4.36 18.95 18.15
N ALA A 36 4.15 17.80 17.51
CA ALA A 36 3.09 16.86 17.88
C ALA A 36 3.32 16.23 19.26
N VAL A 37 4.58 15.92 19.63
CA VAL A 37 4.90 15.28 20.91
C VAL A 37 5.35 16.26 22.01
N GLY A 38 5.34 17.56 21.72
CA GLY A 38 5.73 18.62 22.68
C GLY A 38 7.22 18.72 22.96
N LEU A 39 8.08 18.34 22.01
CA LEU A 39 9.53 18.50 22.07
C LEU A 39 9.97 19.76 21.31
N THR A 40 10.64 20.68 22.01
CA THR A 40 11.10 21.96 21.44
C THR A 40 12.42 21.87 20.69
N SER A 41 13.26 20.87 21.00
CA SER A 41 14.58 20.69 20.39
C SER A 41 14.56 19.63 19.28
N PRO A 42 14.91 19.98 18.04
CA PRO A 42 15.06 19.00 16.94
C PRO A 42 16.03 17.87 17.27
N SER A 43 17.09 18.16 18.03
CA SER A 43 18.06 17.15 18.45
C SER A 43 17.47 16.11 19.39
N SER A 44 16.50 16.49 20.23
CA SER A 44 15.81 15.55 21.12
C SER A 44 14.95 14.57 20.33
N VAL A 45 14.23 15.08 19.32
CA VAL A 45 13.46 14.24 18.39
C VAL A 45 14.39 13.29 17.63
N GLN A 46 15.50 13.81 17.10
CA GLN A 46 16.48 13.01 16.36
C GLN A 46 17.07 11.88 17.23
N ASN A 47 17.36 12.15 18.50
CA ASN A 47 17.84 11.13 19.45
C ASN A 47 16.80 10.02 19.66
N HIS A 48 15.53 10.37 19.85
CA HIS A 48 14.46 9.38 19.95
C HIS A 48 14.31 8.55 18.68
N LEU A 49 14.34 9.18 17.51
CA LEU A 49 14.26 8.49 16.22
C LEU A 49 15.44 7.54 15.99
N ASN A 50 16.66 7.96 16.35
CA ASN A 50 17.84 7.10 16.26
C ASN A 50 17.70 5.89 17.19
N ARG A 51 17.24 6.10 18.43
CA ARG A 51 17.02 5.01 19.39
C ARG A 51 15.92 4.05 18.91
N LEU A 52 14.82 4.56 18.36
CA LEU A 52 13.76 3.75 17.76
C LEU A 52 14.27 2.91 16.58
N ASN A 53 15.20 3.45 15.79
CA ASN A 53 15.83 2.75 14.68
C ASN A 53 16.80 1.65 15.15
N GLU A 54 17.62 1.92 16.18
CA GLU A 54 18.47 0.92 16.83
C GLU A 54 17.66 -0.23 17.44
N LEU A 55 16.49 0.08 18.00
CA LEU A 55 15.58 -0.89 18.59
C LEU A 55 14.74 -1.65 17.54
N GLY A 56 14.85 -1.31 16.25
CA GLY A 56 14.15 -1.99 15.16
C GLY A 56 12.68 -1.62 14.99
N TYR A 57 12.16 -0.65 15.75
CA TYR A 57 10.79 -0.16 15.63
C TYR A 57 10.58 0.79 14.45
N LEU A 58 11.67 1.29 13.87
CA LEU A 58 11.65 2.23 12.77
C LEU A 58 12.84 1.94 11.85
N ARG A 59 12.69 2.13 10.55
CA ARG A 59 13.79 2.07 9.58
C ARG A 59 13.92 3.41 8.88
N ARG A 60 15.14 3.96 8.86
CA ARG A 60 15.47 5.21 8.16
C ARG A 60 16.54 4.99 7.12
N ASP A 61 16.41 5.65 5.99
CA ASP A 61 17.54 5.90 5.10
C ASP A 61 18.19 7.24 5.49
N PRO A 62 19.44 7.25 6.00
CA PRO A 62 20.14 8.47 6.39
C PRO A 62 20.32 9.47 5.23
N THR A 63 20.31 8.98 3.99
CA THR A 63 20.54 9.79 2.78
C THR A 63 19.27 10.39 2.20
N LYS A 64 18.09 9.91 2.62
CA LYS A 64 16.79 10.36 2.12
C LYS A 64 15.94 10.91 3.28
N PRO A 65 15.98 12.23 3.51
CA PRO A 65 15.03 12.87 4.42
C PRO A 65 13.62 12.50 3.98
N ARG A 66 12.82 11.91 4.88
CA ARG A 66 11.44 11.39 4.65
C ARG A 66 11.30 9.95 4.14
N ALA A 67 12.39 9.18 4.03
CA ALA A 67 12.30 7.73 3.93
C ALA A 67 12.29 7.13 5.36
N MET A 68 11.12 7.09 5.98
CA MET A 68 10.92 6.48 7.31
C MET A 68 9.81 5.45 7.26
N GLU A 69 10.13 4.20 7.60
CA GLU A 69 9.19 3.09 7.71
C GLU A 69 8.98 2.75 9.19
N VAL A 70 7.72 2.76 9.64
CA VAL A 70 7.37 2.31 10.99
C VAL A 70 7.26 0.79 10.98
N ARG A 71 8.08 0.11 11.78
CA ARG A 71 8.12 -1.36 11.93
C ARG A 71 7.55 -1.80 13.29
N TYR A 72 6.58 -1.04 13.78
CA TYR A 72 5.97 -1.22 15.09
C TYR A 72 4.53 -1.66 14.93
N ASP A 73 4.13 -2.84 15.43
CA ASP A 73 2.73 -3.22 15.54
C ASP A 73 2.19 -2.91 16.96
N PRO A 74 1.28 -1.93 17.12
CA PRO A 74 0.69 -1.54 18.41
C PRO A 74 -0.09 -2.66 19.09
N ASN A 75 -0.61 -3.63 18.33
CA ASN A 75 -1.42 -4.71 18.90
C ASN A 75 -0.58 -5.86 19.45
N SER A 76 0.61 -6.12 18.89
CA SER A 76 1.46 -7.23 19.32
C SER A 76 2.59 -6.82 20.27
N GLY A 77 2.92 -5.52 20.34
CA GLY A 77 4.03 -5.03 21.19
C GLY A 77 5.40 -5.60 20.82
N ALA A 78 5.50 -6.27 19.67
CA ALA A 78 6.70 -6.89 19.15
C ALA A 78 7.25 -6.03 18.01
N SER A 79 8.58 -5.86 17.96
CA SER A 79 9.26 -5.39 16.77
C SER A 79 9.12 -6.47 15.69
N GLY A 80 8.27 -6.23 14.71
CA GLY A 80 8.05 -7.13 13.56
C GLY A 80 8.03 -6.30 12.28
N GLU A 81 8.42 -6.88 11.16
CA GLU A 81 8.25 -6.21 9.88
C GLU A 81 6.76 -5.94 9.65
N ARG A 82 6.30 -4.71 9.90
CA ARG A 82 5.11 -4.23 9.21
C ARG A 82 5.46 -4.28 7.73
N ARG A 83 4.89 -5.23 7.00
CA ARG A 83 4.99 -5.21 5.55
C ARG A 83 4.42 -3.86 5.11
N PRO A 84 5.18 -3.02 4.39
CA PRO A 84 4.62 -1.78 3.87
C PRO A 84 3.36 -2.13 3.07
N PHE A 85 2.38 -1.24 3.06
CA PHE A 85 1.15 -1.43 2.31
C PHE A 85 0.90 -0.23 1.40
N ARG A 86 0.20 -0.47 0.30
CA ARG A 86 -0.33 0.54 -0.61
C ARG A 86 -1.84 0.62 -0.44
N HIS A 87 -2.37 1.83 -0.47
CA HIS A 87 -3.80 2.07 -0.59
C HIS A 87 -4.20 1.90 -2.05
N VAL A 88 -4.95 0.83 -2.36
CA VAL A 88 -5.37 0.46 -3.71
C VAL A 88 -6.88 0.69 -3.81
N PRO A 89 -7.37 1.49 -4.78
CA PRO A 89 -8.79 1.68 -4.98
C PRO A 89 -9.45 0.38 -5.45
N LEU A 90 -10.45 -0.09 -4.69
CA LEU A 90 -11.40 -1.07 -5.14
C LEU A 90 -12.39 -0.37 -6.06
N VAL A 91 -12.38 -0.77 -7.32
CA VAL A 91 -13.30 -0.24 -8.32
C VAL A 91 -14.44 -1.23 -8.54
N GLY A 92 -15.65 -0.70 -8.68
CA GLY A 92 -16.85 -1.48 -8.91
C GLY A 92 -16.98 -1.90 -10.37
N ASP A 93 -18.18 -1.69 -10.93
CA ASP A 93 -18.45 -2.02 -12.33
C ASP A 93 -17.67 -1.07 -13.27
N VAL A 94 -16.63 -1.60 -13.93
CA VAL A 94 -15.80 -0.84 -14.87
C VAL A 94 -16.39 -0.95 -16.27
N ALA A 95 -17.07 0.11 -16.72
CA ALA A 95 -17.54 0.23 -18.10
C ALA A 95 -16.37 0.56 -19.04
N ALA A 96 -16.37 0.01 -20.26
CA ALA A 96 -15.29 0.28 -21.18
C ALA A 96 -15.23 1.73 -21.67
N GLY A 97 -14.01 2.13 -22.04
CA GLY A 97 -13.74 3.47 -22.55
C GLY A 97 -13.76 4.55 -21.47
N THR A 98 -14.01 4.20 -20.21
CA THR A 98 -13.84 5.09 -19.07
C THR A 98 -12.48 4.89 -18.43
N ASP A 99 -11.96 5.93 -17.79
CA ASP A 99 -10.80 5.80 -16.93
C ASP A 99 -11.20 4.95 -15.72
N VAL A 100 -10.61 3.76 -15.61
CA VAL A 100 -10.95 2.78 -14.57
C VAL A 100 -10.79 3.36 -13.17
N LEU A 101 -9.88 4.31 -13.00
CA LEU A 101 -9.57 4.96 -11.72
C LEU A 101 -10.36 6.25 -11.46
N ALA A 102 -11.27 6.63 -12.35
CA ALA A 102 -12.08 7.82 -12.13
C ALA A 102 -12.94 7.67 -10.86
N GLU A 103 -13.07 8.77 -10.09
CA GLU A 103 -13.63 8.77 -8.73
C GLU A 103 -15.00 8.09 -8.63
N GLN A 104 -15.86 8.21 -9.65
CA GLN A 104 -17.19 7.59 -9.63
C GLN A 104 -17.17 6.06 -9.69
N ASN A 105 -16.05 5.45 -10.08
CA ASN A 105 -15.88 4.01 -10.15
C ASN A 105 -15.29 3.43 -8.85
N VAL A 106 -14.75 4.27 -7.96
CA VAL A 106 -14.10 3.85 -6.72
C VAL A 106 -15.15 3.61 -5.64
N GLU A 107 -15.28 2.36 -5.19
CA GLU A 107 -16.19 1.98 -4.11
C GLU A 107 -15.52 2.12 -2.74
N GLU A 108 -14.25 1.69 -2.63
CA GLU A 108 -13.50 1.67 -1.37
C GLU A 108 -11.99 1.79 -1.64
N ILE A 109 -11.22 2.17 -0.62
CA ILE A 109 -9.76 2.15 -0.65
C ILE A 109 -9.22 1.04 0.26
N MET A 110 -8.55 0.04 -0.32
CA MET A 110 -8.08 -1.15 0.38
C MET A 110 -6.58 -1.09 0.68
N PRO A 111 -6.12 -1.35 1.93
CA PRO A 111 -4.71 -1.51 2.22
C PRO A 111 -4.21 -2.89 1.74
N VAL A 112 -3.23 -2.90 0.84
CA VAL A 112 -2.62 -4.11 0.27
C VAL A 112 -1.13 -4.14 0.57
N PRO A 113 -0.56 -5.21 1.13
CA PRO A 113 0.88 -5.36 1.31
C PRO A 113 1.65 -5.09 0.01
N THR A 114 2.69 -4.26 0.07
CA THR A 114 3.46 -3.80 -1.10
C THR A 114 4.13 -4.95 -1.84
N ASP A 115 4.45 -6.05 -1.16
CA ASP A 115 5.00 -7.26 -1.77
C ASP A 115 3.96 -8.07 -2.57
N LEU A 116 2.67 -7.81 -2.36
CA LEU A 116 1.57 -8.28 -3.21
C LEU A 116 1.19 -7.25 -4.29
N CYS A 117 1.79 -6.06 -4.25
CA CYS A 117 1.58 -5.01 -5.23
C CYS A 117 2.68 -5.02 -6.30
N GLY A 118 2.29 -4.79 -7.55
CA GLY A 118 3.22 -4.37 -8.58
C GLY A 118 3.58 -2.89 -8.50
N ASP A 119 4.47 -2.45 -9.39
CA ASP A 119 4.73 -1.04 -9.62
C ASP A 119 3.62 -0.37 -10.45
N GLY A 120 3.61 0.97 -10.43
CA GLY A 120 2.70 1.77 -11.23
C GLY A 120 1.36 2.05 -10.54
N GLU A 121 0.42 2.51 -11.36
CA GLU A 121 -0.93 2.84 -10.92
C GLU A 121 -1.76 1.56 -10.82
N LEU A 122 -2.30 1.29 -9.63
CA LEU A 122 -2.98 0.04 -9.32
C LEU A 122 -4.45 0.28 -8.99
N PHE A 123 -5.26 -0.72 -9.27
CA PHE A 123 -6.64 -0.83 -8.82
C PHE A 123 -6.95 -2.27 -8.45
N MET A 124 -8.02 -2.46 -7.68
CA MET A 124 -8.51 -3.76 -7.28
C MET A 124 -9.89 -3.98 -7.87
N LEU A 125 -10.18 -5.22 -8.30
CA LEU A 125 -11.48 -5.64 -8.80
C LEU A 125 -11.94 -6.89 -8.06
N ARG A 126 -13.26 -7.00 -7.88
CA ARG A 126 -13.91 -8.27 -7.50
C ARG A 126 -14.24 -9.06 -8.76
N VAL A 127 -13.74 -10.27 -8.86
CA VAL A 127 -13.99 -11.19 -9.97
C VAL A 127 -15.43 -11.68 -9.90
N ARG A 128 -16.08 -11.76 -11.07
CA ARG A 128 -17.41 -12.34 -11.23
C ARG A 128 -17.36 -13.49 -12.25
N GLY A 129 -17.92 -14.63 -11.86
CA GLY A 129 -18.01 -15.86 -12.65
C GLY A 129 -16.72 -16.66 -12.74
N ASP A 130 -16.78 -17.78 -13.46
CA ASP A 130 -15.77 -18.85 -13.40
C ASP A 130 -14.77 -18.82 -14.57
N SER A 131 -14.72 -17.73 -15.33
CA SER A 131 -14.01 -17.73 -16.62
C SER A 131 -12.48 -17.87 -16.52
N MET A 132 -11.94 -17.70 -15.32
CA MET A 132 -10.51 -17.83 -15.01
C MET A 132 -10.23 -18.93 -13.96
N ILE A 133 -11.17 -19.87 -13.78
CA ILE A 133 -11.06 -20.94 -12.76
C ILE A 133 -9.81 -21.81 -12.96
N GLU A 134 -9.43 -22.08 -14.21
CA GLU A 134 -8.23 -22.86 -14.57
C GLU A 134 -6.92 -22.11 -14.20
N ALA A 135 -6.99 -20.79 -14.04
CA ALA A 135 -5.89 -19.97 -13.54
C ALA A 135 -5.90 -19.85 -12.00
N GLY A 136 -6.83 -20.53 -11.32
CA GLY A 136 -7.02 -20.44 -9.87
C GLY A 136 -7.65 -19.12 -9.42
N ILE A 137 -8.36 -18.43 -10.31
CA ILE A 137 -9.09 -17.20 -10.01
C ILE A 137 -10.58 -17.54 -10.03
N PHE A 138 -11.23 -17.42 -8.88
CA PHE A 138 -12.61 -17.86 -8.64
C PHE A 138 -13.57 -16.68 -8.53
N ASP A 139 -14.87 -16.95 -8.68
CA ASP A 139 -15.92 -15.97 -8.39
C ASP A 139 -15.78 -15.41 -6.95
N GLY A 140 -15.84 -14.09 -6.82
CA GLY A 140 -15.69 -13.40 -5.55
C GLY A 140 -14.25 -13.11 -5.13
N ASP A 141 -13.24 -13.62 -5.84
CA ASP A 141 -11.84 -13.27 -5.58
C ASP A 141 -11.57 -11.78 -5.85
N TYR A 142 -10.61 -11.22 -5.13
CA TYR A 142 -10.10 -9.88 -5.38
C TYR A 142 -8.77 -9.94 -6.11
N ILE A 143 -8.67 -9.26 -7.24
CA ILE A 143 -7.43 -9.16 -8.02
C ILE A 143 -6.90 -7.74 -7.98
N VAL A 144 -5.57 -7.60 -7.88
CA VAL A 144 -4.89 -6.30 -8.01
C VAL A 144 -4.33 -6.22 -9.43
N ALA A 145 -4.75 -5.20 -10.17
CA ALA A 145 -4.36 -4.96 -11.54
C ALA A 145 -3.59 -3.64 -11.67
N LYS A 146 -2.66 -3.60 -12.63
CA LYS A 146 -1.93 -2.40 -13.01
C LYS A 146 -2.65 -1.73 -14.18
N ALA A 147 -2.99 -0.45 -14.06
CA ALA A 147 -3.55 0.31 -15.16
C ALA A 147 -2.51 0.51 -16.27
N GLY A 148 -2.95 0.36 -17.52
CA GLY A 148 -2.12 0.54 -18.70
C GLY A 148 -2.53 -0.34 -19.86
N THR A 149 -1.87 -0.15 -21.00
CA THR A 149 -2.17 -0.84 -22.27
C THR A 149 -1.10 -1.83 -22.72
N ASN A 150 0.04 -1.87 -22.02
CA ASN A 150 1.14 -2.77 -22.36
C ASN A 150 0.91 -4.15 -21.77
N VAL A 151 0.56 -5.11 -22.63
CA VAL A 151 0.30 -6.52 -22.26
C VAL A 151 1.14 -7.45 -23.13
N SER A 152 1.62 -8.54 -22.52
CA SER A 152 2.41 -9.60 -23.16
C SER A 152 1.57 -10.86 -23.33
N LYS A 153 1.92 -11.72 -24.30
CA LYS A 153 1.26 -13.01 -24.49
C LYS A 153 1.36 -13.82 -23.19
N GLY A 154 0.21 -14.28 -22.70
CA GLY A 154 0.09 -15.03 -21.45
C GLY A 154 -0.28 -14.18 -20.23
N ASP A 155 -0.25 -12.85 -20.34
CA ASP A 155 -0.67 -11.98 -19.23
C ASP A 155 -2.16 -12.18 -18.94
N ILE A 156 -2.53 -12.14 -17.65
CA ILE A 156 -3.93 -12.02 -17.24
C ILE A 156 -4.28 -10.54 -17.28
N VAL A 157 -5.29 -10.22 -18.08
CA VAL A 157 -5.69 -8.85 -18.39
C VAL A 157 -7.12 -8.60 -17.97
N VAL A 158 -7.37 -7.38 -17.49
CA VAL A 158 -8.70 -6.84 -17.28
C VAL A 158 -9.05 -6.05 -18.54
N VAL A 159 -10.18 -6.37 -19.17
CA VAL A 159 -10.63 -5.73 -20.40
C VAL A 159 -12.03 -5.20 -20.19
N GLY A 160 -12.20 -3.89 -20.34
CA GLY A 160 -13.52 -3.28 -20.45
C GLY A 160 -14.14 -3.59 -21.81
N ILE A 161 -15.40 -4.03 -21.82
CA ILE A 161 -16.18 -4.23 -23.05
C ILE A 161 -17.16 -3.05 -23.25
N PRO A 162 -17.18 -2.36 -24.41
CA PRO A 162 -18.08 -1.22 -24.64
C PRO A 162 -19.54 -1.56 -24.41
N GLY A 163 -20.15 -0.87 -23.44
CA GLY A 163 -21.55 -1.09 -23.06
C GLY A 163 -21.79 -2.28 -22.14
N ASP A 164 -20.74 -2.88 -21.57
CA ASP A 164 -20.82 -4.06 -20.70
C ASP A 164 -19.79 -3.99 -19.54
N GLU A 165 -19.88 -4.93 -18.60
CA GLU A 165 -18.95 -5.06 -17.47
C GLU A 165 -17.54 -5.48 -17.94
N ALA A 166 -16.51 -5.07 -17.18
CA ALA A 166 -15.15 -5.54 -17.42
C ALA A 166 -15.02 -7.04 -17.15
N THR A 167 -14.20 -7.72 -17.95
CA THR A 167 -13.90 -9.15 -17.82
C THR A 167 -12.41 -9.38 -17.57
N VAL A 168 -12.09 -10.46 -16.86
CA VAL A 168 -10.72 -10.97 -16.70
C VAL A 168 -10.48 -12.09 -17.71
N LYS A 169 -9.38 -12.03 -18.47
CA LYS A 169 -9.00 -13.03 -19.48
C LYS A 169 -7.50 -13.22 -19.55
N THR A 170 -7.05 -14.36 -20.08
CA THR A 170 -5.65 -14.54 -20.51
C THR A 170 -5.47 -13.93 -21.89
N TRP A 171 -4.50 -13.03 -22.04
CA TRP A 171 -4.16 -12.42 -23.32
C TRP A 171 -3.43 -13.42 -24.22
N THR A 172 -4.06 -13.77 -25.33
CA THR A 172 -3.46 -14.55 -26.42
C THR A 172 -3.44 -13.72 -27.68
N ARG A 173 -2.28 -13.62 -28.33
CA ARG A 173 -2.18 -13.13 -29.70
C ARG A 173 -2.29 -14.33 -30.64
N ASP A 174 -3.44 -14.47 -31.30
CA ASP A 174 -3.60 -15.35 -32.45
C ASP A 174 -3.53 -14.52 -33.73
N GLY A 175 -2.43 -14.70 -34.48
CA GLY A 175 -2.20 -14.06 -35.77
C GLY A 175 -0.77 -13.58 -35.97
N ASP A 176 -0.13 -14.08 -37.04
CA ASP A 176 1.00 -13.41 -37.71
C ASP A 176 0.43 -12.14 -38.36
N THR A 177 0.51 -11.00 -37.67
CA THR A 177 0.76 -9.62 -38.15
C THR A 177 0.54 -8.66 -36.98
#